data_AF-A0A4Y2BAX5-F1
#
_entry.id   AF-A0A4Y2BAX5-F1
#
_cell.length_a   1.000
_cell.length_b   1.000
_cell.length_c   1.000
_cell.angle_alpha   90.00
_cell.angle_beta   90.00
_cell.angle_gamma   90.00
#
_symmetry.space_group_name_H-M   'P 1'
#
loop_
_entity.id
_entity.type
_entity.pdbx_description
1 polymer ?
#
loop_
_entity_poly.entity_id
_entity_poly.type
_entity_poly.pdbx_seq_one_letter_code
_entity_poly.pdbx_strand_id
1 'polypeptide(L)'
;MKDGFAERCEQFKTNKSTLSFIVNPLNTNTNGTNIEPFGIDAGSLQMQLLDLKTKDLWSGKFTELKSKLEELEVKKCMHIEQHKWTELRPSYSAHGISG
;
A
#
# COMPACT_ATOMS: atom_id res chain seq x y z
N MET A 1 32.97 35.57 -10.66
CA MET A 1 31.61 35.47 -11.29
C MET A 1 31.23 34.03 -11.60
N LYS A 2 32.15 33.21 -12.16
CA LYS A 2 31.90 31.77 -12.40
C LYS A 2 31.69 30.97 -11.11
N ASP A 3 32.34 31.41 -10.05
CA ASP A 3 32.49 30.69 -8.79
C ASP A 3 31.18 30.68 -7.99
N GLY A 4 30.52 31.84 -7.86
CA GLY A 4 29.21 31.93 -7.22
C GLY A 4 28.04 31.35 -8.03
N PHE A 5 28.16 31.22 -9.36
CA PHE A 5 27.16 30.51 -10.16
C PHE A 5 27.25 29.00 -9.97
N ALA A 6 28.47 28.46 -9.98
CA ALA A 6 28.69 27.03 -9.72
C ALA A 6 28.17 26.64 -8.33
N GLU A 7 28.44 27.44 -7.31
CA GLU A 7 27.96 27.23 -5.94
C GLU A 7 26.43 27.20 -5.86
N ARG A 8 25.73 28.19 -6.43
CA ARG A 8 24.26 28.22 -6.46
C ARG A 8 23.66 27.08 -7.27
N CYS A 9 24.35 26.60 -8.30
CA CYS A 9 23.91 25.45 -9.10
C CYS A 9 23.96 24.14 -8.29
N GLU A 10 25.02 23.93 -7.51
CA GLU A 10 25.12 22.78 -6.60
C GLU A 10 24.09 22.85 -5.46
N GLN A 11 23.86 24.03 -4.89
CA GLN A 11 22.77 24.25 -3.93
C GLN A 11 21.40 23.95 -4.55
N PHE A 12 21.17 24.35 -5.80
CA PHE A 12 19.92 24.04 -6.50
C PHE A 12 19.73 22.54 -6.71
N LYS A 13 20.76 21.81 -7.17
CA LYS A 13 20.70 20.34 -7.32
C LYS A 13 20.37 19.66 -6.00
N THR A 14 21.00 20.12 -4.93
CA THR A 14 20.77 19.66 -3.56
C THR A 14 19.31 19.90 -3.15
N ASN A 15 18.84 21.15 -3.25
CA ASN A 15 17.46 21.53 -2.90
C ASN A 15 16.42 20.78 -3.72
N LYS A 16 16.68 20.55 -5.00
CA LYS A 16 15.80 19.76 -5.88
C LYS A 16 15.63 18.34 -5.38
N SER A 17 16.71 17.69 -4.95
CA SER A 17 16.64 16.34 -4.40
C SER A 17 15.87 16.30 -3.08
N THR A 18 16.08 17.28 -2.20
CA THR A 18 15.35 17.42 -0.92
C THR A 18 13.87 17.66 -1.13
N LEU A 19 13.50 18.55 -2.06
CA LEU A 19 12.09 18.78 -2.42
C LEU A 19 11.44 17.54 -3.02
N SER A 20 12.17 16.82 -3.89
CA SER A 20 11.67 15.56 -4.44
C SER A 20 11.40 14.54 -3.35
N PHE A 21 12.27 14.46 -2.34
CA PHE A 21 12.09 13.56 -1.20
C PHE A 21 10.86 13.92 -0.36
N ILE A 22 10.61 15.21 -0.11
CA ILE A 22 9.41 15.67 0.61
C ILE A 22 8.13 15.30 -0.14
N VAL A 23 8.12 15.45 -1.46
CA VAL A 23 6.93 15.16 -2.29
C VAL A 23 6.71 13.66 -2.45
N ASN A 24 7.77 12.87 -2.57
CA ASN A 24 7.68 11.43 -2.78
C ASN A 24 8.80 10.67 -2.06
N PRO A 25 8.68 10.48 -0.73
CA PRO A 25 9.77 9.95 0.09
C PRO A 25 10.10 8.49 -0.22
N LEU A 26 9.12 7.71 -0.66
CA LEU A 26 9.29 6.27 -0.94
C LEU A 26 10.05 6.00 -2.25
N ASN A 27 9.87 6.84 -3.27
CA ASN A 27 10.36 6.60 -4.62
C ASN A 27 11.61 7.40 -4.99
N THR A 28 12.10 8.25 -4.09
CA THR A 28 13.25 9.11 -4.38
C THR A 28 14.57 8.45 -4.02
N ASN A 29 15.60 8.77 -4.81
CA ASN A 29 16.98 8.38 -4.51
C ASN A 29 17.52 9.28 -3.40
N THR A 30 17.78 8.69 -2.23
CA THR A 30 18.30 9.40 -1.05
C THR A 30 19.80 9.69 -1.10
N ASN A 31 20.54 9.16 -2.09
CA ASN A 31 22.00 9.28 -2.15
C ASN A 31 22.50 10.72 -2.36
N GLY A 32 21.64 11.63 -2.83
CA GLY A 32 21.98 13.05 -3.06
C GLY A 32 21.27 14.02 -2.12
N THR A 33 20.46 13.53 -1.17
CA THR A 33 19.64 14.37 -0.30
C THR A 33 20.49 14.94 0.84
N ASN A 34 20.87 16.21 0.77
CA ASN A 34 21.56 16.87 1.87
C ASN A 34 20.56 17.21 2.98
N ILE A 35 20.65 16.50 4.09
CA ILE A 35 19.78 16.66 5.27
C ILE A 35 20.54 17.10 6.53
N GLU A 36 21.87 17.17 6.44
CA GLU A 36 22.75 17.61 7.54
C GLU A 36 22.37 19.00 8.08
N PRO A 37 21.97 20.00 7.26
CA PRO A 37 21.52 21.31 7.76
C PRO A 37 20.29 21.24 8.69
N PHE A 38 19.53 20.14 8.65
CA PHE A 38 18.36 19.93 9.51
C PHE A 38 18.69 19.11 10.76
N GLY A 39 19.95 18.76 10.99
CA GLY A 39 20.38 17.94 12.12
C GLY A 39 19.94 16.48 12.02
N ILE A 40 19.63 15.99 10.82
CA ILE A 40 19.19 14.61 10.59
C ILE A 40 20.39 13.78 10.15
N ASP A 41 20.64 12.68 10.86
CA ASP A 41 21.64 11.69 10.47
C ASP A 41 21.19 10.89 9.24
N ALA A 42 22.08 10.75 8.26
CA ALA A 42 21.81 10.02 7.03
C ALA A 42 21.51 8.53 7.28
N GLY A 43 22.19 7.91 8.25
CA GLY A 43 21.94 6.52 8.65
C GLY A 43 20.55 6.35 9.24
N SER A 44 20.15 7.23 10.15
CA SER A 44 18.80 7.28 10.73
C SER A 44 17.73 7.47 9.65
N LEU A 45 17.94 8.38 8.69
CA LEU A 45 16.99 8.58 7.59
C LEU A 45 16.84 7.31 6.74
N GLN A 46 17.95 6.65 6.40
CA GLN A 46 17.93 5.41 5.62
C GLN A 46 17.18 4.29 6.34
N MET A 47 17.41 4.12 7.65
CA MET A 47 16.69 3.13 8.46
C MET A 47 15.19 3.42 8.52
N GLN A 48 14.79 4.68 8.73
CA GLN A 48 13.38 5.07 8.74
C GLN A 48 12.72 4.86 7.37
N LEU A 49 13.44 5.12 6.28
CA LEU A 49 12.92 4.88 4.94
C LEU A 49 12.73 3.39 4.65
N LEU A 50 13.65 2.54 5.11
CA LEU A 50 13.53 1.08 4.98
C LEU A 50 12.32 0.55 5.75
N ASP A 51 12.11 1.04 6.97
CA ASP A 51 10.92 0.71 7.77
C ASP A 51 9.63 1.17 7.07
N LEU A 52 9.60 2.39 6.54
CA LEU A 52 8.42 2.91 5.83
C LEU A 52 8.09 2.09 4.57
N LYS A 53 9.10 1.73 3.76
CA LYS A 53 8.91 0.84 2.59
C LYS A 53 8.37 -0.53 3.00
N THR A 54 8.87 -1.07 4.11
CA THR A 54 8.42 -2.34 4.65
C THR A 54 6.96 -2.26 5.10
N LYS A 55 6.58 -1.19 5.81
CA LYS A 55 5.20 -0.93 6.23
C LYS A 55 4.25 -0.78 5.05
N ASP A 56 4.64 -0.03 4.02
CA ASP A 56 3.86 0.13 2.78
C ASP A 56 3.62 -1.22 2.10
N LEU A 57 4.66 -2.02 1.93
CA LEU A 57 4.56 -3.38 1.37
C LEU A 57 3.60 -4.27 2.16
N TRP A 58 3.73 -4.28 3.49
CA TRP A 58 2.87 -5.09 4.35
C TRP A 58 1.42 -4.61 4.35
N SER A 59 1.18 -3.31 4.25
CA SER A 59 -0.18 -2.76 4.15
C SER A 59 -0.93 -3.28 2.93
N GLY A 60 -0.25 -3.40 1.78
CA GLY A 60 -0.82 -3.99 0.56
C GLY A 60 -1.14 -5.48 0.74
N LYS A 61 -0.23 -6.24 1.34
CA LYS A 61 -0.44 -7.67 1.63
C LYS A 61 -1.62 -7.91 2.58
N PHE A 62 -1.75 -7.08 3.63
CA PHE A 62 -2.88 -7.19 4.55
C PHE A 62 -4.20 -6.79 3.91
N THR A 63 -4.19 -5.81 3.00
CA THR A 63 -5.38 -5.44 2.21
C THR A 63 -5.81 -6.61 1.32
N GLU A 64 -4.89 -7.25 0.61
CA GLU A 64 -5.18 -8.43 -0.21
C GLU A 64 -5.69 -9.60 0.63
N LEU A 65 -5.05 -9.87 1.78
CA LEU A 65 -5.47 -10.91 2.70
C LEU A 65 -6.90 -10.67 3.22
N LYS A 66 -7.21 -9.42 3.58
CA LYS A 66 -8.55 -9.02 4.01
C LYS A 66 -9.58 -9.31 2.92
N SER A 67 -9.34 -8.89 1.68
CA SER A 67 -10.26 -9.14 0.56
C SER A 67 -10.47 -10.63 0.29
N LYS A 68 -9.41 -11.45 0.38
CA LYS A 68 -9.52 -12.92 0.25
C LYS A 68 -10.39 -13.53 1.36
N LEU A 69 -10.30 -13.01 2.59
CA LEU A 69 -11.12 -13.48 3.71
C LEU A 69 -12.59 -13.11 3.53
N GLU A 70 -12.88 -11.88 3.10
CA GLU A 70 -14.23 -11.43 2.78
C GLU A 70 -14.85 -12.28 1.66
N GLU A 71 -14.10 -12.56 0.58
CA GLU A 71 -14.57 -13.41 -0.51
C GLU A 71 -14.88 -14.84 -0.04
N LEU A 72 -14.04 -15.39 0.85
CA LEU A 72 -14.24 -16.72 1.42
C LEU A 72 -15.53 -16.77 2.25
N GLU A 73 -15.81 -15.74 3.04
CA GLU A 73 -17.02 -15.65 3.85
C GLU A 73 -18.29 -15.56 2.99
N VAL A 74 -18.25 -14.76 1.92
CA VAL A 74 -19.34 -14.68 0.93
C VAL A 74 -19.60 -16.04 0.30
N LYS A 75 -18.55 -16.73 -0.16
CA LYS A 75 -18.69 -18.09 -0.76
C LYS A 75 -19.28 -19.09 0.22
N LYS A 76 -18.88 -19.05 1.49
CA LYS A 76 -19.44 -19.91 2.53
C LYS A 76 -20.94 -19.63 2.74
N CYS A 77 -21.34 -18.36 2.77
CA CYS A 77 -22.75 -17.98 2.90
C CYS A 77 -23.59 -18.52 1.73
N MET A 78 -23.14 -18.29 0.48
CA MET A 78 -23.81 -18.79 -0.72
C MET A 78 -23.95 -20.32 -0.72
N HIS A 79 -22.91 -21.04 -0.30
CA HIS A 79 -22.95 -22.50 -0.26
C HIS A 79 -23.98 -23.02 0.77
N ILE A 80 -24.06 -22.38 1.94
CA ILE A 80 -25.06 -22.71 2.96
C ILE A 80 -26.47 -22.47 2.45
N GLU A 81 -26.71 -21.32 1.80
CA GLU A 81 -28.01 -21.00 1.21
C GLU A 81 -28.40 -22.01 0.13
N GLN A 82 -27.48 -22.35 -0.77
CA GLN A 82 -27.70 -23.34 -1.82
C GLN A 82 -28.02 -24.73 -1.24
N HIS A 83 -27.31 -25.16 -0.20
CA HIS A 83 -27.59 -26.43 0.48
C HIS A 83 -29.00 -26.44 1.07
N LYS A 84 -29.38 -25.40 1.83
CA LYS A 84 -30.73 -25.26 2.40
C LYS A 84 -31.83 -25.30 1.33
N TRP A 85 -31.64 -24.60 0.21
CA TRP A 85 -32.60 -24.63 -0.90
C TRP A 85 -32.71 -26.02 -1.54
N THR A 86 -31.60 -26.74 -1.67
CA THR A 86 -31.59 -28.09 -2.25
C THR A 86 -32.32 -29.09 -1.36
N GLU A 87 -32.18 -28.98 -0.03
CA GLU A 87 -32.88 -29.79 0.96
C GLU A 87 -34.40 -29.55 0.99
N LEU A 88 -34.84 -28.30 0.75
CA LEU A 88 -36.26 -27.94 0.75
C LEU A 88 -36.95 -28.23 -0.60
N ARG A 89 -36.20 -28.42 -1.69
CA ARG A 89 -36.76 -28.66 -3.02
C ARG A 89 -37.72 -29.86 -3.09
N PRO A 90 -37.43 -31.02 -2.47
CA PRO A 90 -38.32 -32.18 -2.48
C PRO A 90 -39.65 -31.96 -1.77
N SER A 91 -39.70 -31.17 -0.68
CA SER A 91 -40.94 -30.93 0.06
C SER A 91 -41.94 -30.07 -0.71
N TYR A 92 -41.46 -29.15 -1.55
CA TYR A 92 -42.33 -28.35 -2.44
C TYR A 92 -42.83 -29.16 -3.64
N SER A 93 -42.01 -30.07 -4.19
CA SER A 93 -42.43 -30.96 -5.27
C SER A 93 -43.44 -32.04 -4.82
N ALA A 94 -43.35 -32.50 -3.57
CA ALA A 94 -44.27 -33.49 -3.01
C ALA A 94 -45.65 -32.93 -2.62
N HIS A 95 -45.79 -31.60 -2.50
CA HIS A 95 -47.04 -30.93 -2.12
C HIS A 95 -47.83 -30.36 -3.30
N GLY A 96 -47.47 -30.72 -4.54
CA GLY A 96 -48.36 -30.54 -5.69
C GLY A 96 -48.78 -29.09 -5.95
N ILE A 97 -47.93 -28.10 -5.65
CA ILE A 97 -48.14 -26.74 -6.17
C ILE A 97 -47.61 -26.73 -7.61
N SER A 98 -48.37 -27.36 -8.50
CA SER A 98 -48.42 -26.93 -9.90
C SER A 98 -49.17 -25.61 -9.94
N GLY A 99 -48.62 -24.64 -10.67
CA GLY A 99 -49.31 -23.37 -10.95
C GLY A 99 -50.64 -23.55 -11.65
#